data_AF-A0A4U6UL00-F1
#
_entry.id   AF-A0A4U6UL00-F1
#
_cell.length_a   1.000
_cell.length_b   1.000
_cell.length_c   1.000
_cell.angle_alpha   90.00
_cell.angle_beta   90.00
_cell.angle_gamma   90.00
#
_symmetry.space_group_name_H-M   'P 1'
#
loop_
_entity.id
_entity.type
_entity.pdbx_description
1 polymer ?
#
loop_
_entity_poly.entity_id
_entity_poly.type
_entity_poly.pdbx_seq_one_letter_code
_entity_poly.pdbx_strand_id
1 'polypeptide(L)'
;MHLHRSNFTRTKFTVYDWQPQYEGAKVSSSRCRRWLASKQINPLASSGIVDIGEVSYEYNLLKSRGPRRIHCSIQCPADEGTAIDPEEANQPSSPSSLVLYNKLPRWHEHLQCWCLNFHGRVMVASVKNFQLIAPAGTGEPWGVQDDETVILQFGKVEDDVFTMDYRQPLSAFQAFAICLTSFGSKLACE
;
A
#
# COMPACT_ATOMS: atom_id res chain seq x y z
N MET A 1 3.25 -4.79 -12.12
CA MET A 1 3.59 -5.07 -10.71
C MET A 1 4.79 -5.98 -10.66
N HIS A 2 5.89 -5.54 -10.05
CA HIS A 2 7.03 -6.40 -9.74
C HIS A 2 7.19 -6.45 -8.22
N LEU A 3 7.25 -7.66 -7.64
CA LEU A 3 7.42 -7.86 -6.21
C LEU A 3 8.75 -8.57 -5.98
N HIS A 4 9.71 -7.87 -5.39
CA HIS A 4 11.02 -8.43 -5.09
C HIS A 4 11.07 -8.94 -3.66
N ARG A 5 11.67 -10.12 -3.45
CA ARG A 5 11.95 -10.65 -2.12
C ARG A 5 13.31 -10.14 -1.68
N SER A 6 13.31 -9.23 -0.73
CA SER A 6 14.49 -8.44 -0.39
C SER A 6 15.40 -9.09 0.64
N ASN A 7 15.02 -10.24 1.23
CA ASN A 7 15.88 -11.01 2.13
C ASN A 7 15.70 -12.54 2.02
N PHE A 8 16.73 -13.28 2.44
CA PHE A 8 16.77 -14.75 2.42
C PHE A 8 15.67 -15.39 3.29
N THR A 9 15.34 -14.76 4.41
CA THR A 9 14.31 -15.22 5.36
C THR A 9 12.88 -14.98 4.87
N ARG A 10 12.70 -14.37 3.69
CA ARG A 10 11.41 -14.09 3.05
C ARG A 10 10.46 -13.28 3.95
N THR A 11 10.99 -12.31 4.68
CA THR A 11 10.20 -11.36 5.50
C THR A 11 10.16 -9.95 5.00
N LYS A 12 10.97 -9.61 4.00
CA LYS A 12 11.04 -8.27 3.46
C LYS A 12 10.72 -8.31 1.97
N PHE A 13 9.79 -7.47 1.54
CA PHE A 13 9.35 -7.39 0.17
C PHE A 13 9.38 -5.94 -0.28
N THR A 14 9.91 -5.70 -1.48
CA THR A 14 9.86 -4.39 -2.12
C THR A 14 8.87 -4.44 -3.27
N VAL A 15 7.95 -3.47 -3.30
CA VAL A 15 6.89 -3.35 -4.29
C VAL A 15 7.33 -2.33 -5.34
N TYR A 16 7.27 -2.73 -6.61
CA TYR A 16 7.58 -1.84 -7.70
C TYR A 16 6.41 -1.68 -8.66
N ASP A 17 6.27 -0.46 -9.16
CA ASP A 17 5.34 -0.07 -10.20
C ASP A 17 6.06 0.33 -11.49
N TRP A 18 5.37 0.26 -12.61
CA TRP A 18 5.85 0.76 -13.89
C TRP A 18 5.26 2.14 -14.14
N GLN A 19 6.09 3.18 -14.03
CA GLN A 19 5.65 4.53 -14.31
C GLN A 19 6.22 5.02 -15.65
N PRO A 20 5.35 5.47 -16.59
CA PRO A 20 5.81 6.24 -17.73
C PRO A 20 6.23 7.62 -17.23
N GLN A 21 7.48 8.03 -17.49
CA GLN A 21 7.90 9.40 -17.26
C GLN A 21 7.25 10.30 -18.31
N TYR A 22 6.03 10.78 -18.05
CA TYR A 22 5.43 11.89 -18.78
C TYR A 22 5.34 13.09 -17.85
N GLU A 23 6.48 13.73 -17.60
CA GLU A 23 6.50 15.15 -17.21
C GLU A 23 5.94 15.90 -18.41
N GLY A 24 4.71 16.41 -18.26
CA GLY A 24 3.91 16.94 -19.35
C GLY A 24 4.72 17.83 -20.29
N ALA A 25 4.57 17.61 -21.59
CA ALA A 25 5.05 18.56 -22.58
C ALA A 25 4.45 19.94 -22.25
N LYS A 26 5.25 20.84 -21.66
CA LYS A 26 4.86 22.24 -21.50
C LYS A 26 4.56 22.75 -22.91
N VAL A 27 3.30 23.06 -23.17
CA VAL A 27 2.92 23.74 -24.40
C VAL A 27 3.60 25.10 -24.36
N SER A 28 4.71 25.24 -25.07
CA SER A 28 5.28 26.56 -25.35
C SER A 28 4.24 27.32 -26.15
N SER A 29 3.58 28.27 -25.51
CA SER A 29 2.71 29.24 -26.18
C SER A 29 3.56 30.21 -27.00
N SER A 30 4.20 29.72 -28.06
CA SER A 30 4.86 30.55 -29.06
C SER A 30 4.03 30.56 -30.34
N ARG A 31 3.29 31.67 -30.52
CA ARG A 31 2.75 32.06 -31.83
C ARG A 31 3.91 32.20 -32.82
N CYS A 32 4.09 31.28 -33.79
CA CYS A 32 4.40 31.67 -35.17
C CYS A 32 4.35 30.53 -36.20
N ARG A 33 3.52 30.77 -37.23
CA ARG A 33 3.56 30.41 -38.67
C ARG A 33 4.31 29.15 -39.16
N ARG A 34 3.54 28.30 -39.84
CA ARG A 34 3.87 27.31 -40.89
C ARG A 34 5.32 27.33 -41.43
N TRP A 35 6.05 26.20 -41.35
CA TRP A 35 6.64 25.49 -42.50
C TRP A 35 7.28 24.14 -42.09
N LEU A 36 7.42 23.26 -43.09
CA LEU A 36 7.77 21.84 -43.06
C LEU A 36 9.13 21.53 -42.41
N ALA A 37 9.13 20.64 -41.42
CA ALA A 37 10.25 19.75 -41.10
C ALA A 37 9.69 18.57 -40.31
N SER A 38 9.88 17.34 -40.81
CA SER A 38 9.66 16.13 -40.02
C SER A 38 10.66 16.13 -38.87
N LYS A 39 10.30 16.75 -37.75
CA LYS A 39 11.00 16.54 -36.49
C LYS A 39 10.71 15.11 -36.09
N GLN A 40 11.69 14.24 -36.30
CA GLN A 40 11.69 12.91 -35.71
C GLN A 40 11.69 13.12 -34.19
N ILE A 41 10.51 13.01 -33.58
CA ILE A 41 10.36 12.97 -32.14
C ILE A 41 10.82 11.57 -31.75
N ASN A 42 12.03 11.44 -31.24
CA ASN A 42 12.40 10.27 -30.46
C ASN A 42 11.90 10.56 -29.03
N PRO A 43 10.72 10.06 -28.61
CA PRO A 43 10.46 9.95 -27.19
C PRO A 43 11.35 8.81 -26.72
N LEU A 44 12.62 9.11 -26.38
CA LEU A 44 13.36 8.23 -25.50
C LEU A 44 12.78 8.44 -24.09
N ALA A 45 11.50 8.11 -23.93
CA ALA A 45 10.83 8.02 -22.66
C ALA A 45 11.40 6.78 -22.00
N SER A 46 12.38 6.97 -21.12
CA SER A 46 12.85 5.91 -20.25
C SER A 46 11.71 5.56 -19.30
N SER A 47 10.84 4.66 -19.73
CA SER A 47 9.86 4.04 -18.87
C SER A 47 10.61 3.15 -17.89
N GLY A 48 10.37 3.33 -16.60
CA GLY A 48 11.18 2.75 -15.54
C GLY A 48 10.35 2.01 -14.50
N ILE A 49 10.94 0.96 -13.93
CA ILE A 49 10.43 0.31 -12.73
C ILE A 49 10.78 1.22 -11.54
N VAL A 50 9.78 1.69 -10.80
CA VAL A 50 9.91 2.59 -9.65
C VAL A 50 9.58 1.82 -8.38
N ASP A 51 10.42 1.97 -7.35
CA ASP A 51 10.14 1.47 -6.00
C ASP A 51 9.04 2.32 -5.37
N ILE A 52 7.91 1.69 -5.08
CA ILE A 52 6.75 2.36 -4.48
C ILE A 52 6.56 2.00 -3.01
N GLY A 53 7.45 1.17 -2.43
CA GLY A 53 7.46 0.90 -1.01
C GLY A 53 7.76 -0.55 -0.63
N GLU A 54 7.53 -0.83 0.65
CA GLU A 54 8.06 -2.00 1.33
C GLU A 54 7.02 -2.64 2.25
N VAL A 55 7.04 -3.97 2.30
CA VAL A 55 6.29 -4.77 3.28
C VAL A 55 7.28 -5.64 4.06
N SER A 56 7.27 -5.50 5.38
CA SER A 56 8.10 -6.27 6.30
C SER A 56 7.27 -7.08 7.29
N TYR A 57 7.77 -8.27 7.62
CA TYR A 57 7.21 -9.18 8.60
C TYR A 57 8.21 -9.35 9.74
N GLU A 58 7.80 -9.03 10.96
CA GLU A 58 8.67 -9.23 12.11
C GLU A 58 8.42 -10.59 12.78
N TYR A 59 9.51 -11.18 13.25
CA TYR A 59 9.50 -12.42 14.02
C TYR A 59 9.42 -12.12 15.51
N ASN A 60 8.51 -12.78 16.22
CA ASN A 60 8.55 -12.83 17.67
C ASN A 60 9.46 -13.98 18.12
N LEU A 61 10.78 -13.76 18.08
CA LEU A 61 11.80 -14.78 18.45
C LEU A 61 11.62 -15.35 19.86
N LEU A 62 10.95 -14.63 20.77
CA LEU A 62 10.76 -15.02 22.18
C LEU A 62 9.30 -15.33 22.57
N LYS A 63 8.33 -15.23 21.65
CA LYS A 63 6.90 -15.49 21.95
C LYS A 63 6.24 -16.25 20.80
N SER A 64 6.25 -17.59 20.89
CA SER A 64 5.79 -18.54 19.87
C SER A 64 4.27 -18.57 19.63
N ARG A 65 3.49 -17.61 20.15
CA ARG A 65 2.02 -17.67 20.14
C ARG A 65 1.35 -16.31 19.93
N GLY A 66 1.91 -15.49 19.03
CA GLY A 66 1.32 -14.21 18.63
C GLY A 66 1.20 -14.10 17.10
N PRO A 67 0.22 -13.35 16.58
CA PRO A 67 0.15 -13.01 15.16
C PRO A 67 1.46 -12.38 14.68
N ARG A 68 1.82 -12.63 13.43
CA ARG A 68 2.99 -12.02 12.79
C ARG A 68 2.76 -10.51 12.69
N ARG A 69 3.73 -9.69 13.12
CA ARG A 69 3.65 -8.23 12.95
C ARG A 69 3.94 -7.91 11.50
N ILE A 70 3.05 -7.16 10.87
CA ILE A 70 3.21 -6.66 9.50
C ILE A 70 3.41 -5.16 9.60
N HIS A 71 4.45 -4.67 8.94
CA HIS A 71 4.71 -3.25 8.76
C HIS A 71 4.81 -2.95 7.26
N CYS A 72 4.10 -1.93 6.82
CA CYS A 72 4.03 -1.56 5.41
C CYS A 72 4.26 -0.07 5.26
N SER A 73 5.13 0.32 4.34
CA SER A 73 5.45 1.70 4.03
C SER A 73 5.33 1.88 2.52
N ILE A 74 4.31 2.59 2.05
CA ILE A 74 3.98 2.73 0.63
C ILE A 74 3.90 4.21 0.28
N GLN A 75 4.44 4.59 -0.87
CA GLN A 75 4.26 5.92 -1.43
C GLN A 75 2.87 6.02 -2.03
N CYS A 76 2.06 6.94 -1.51
CA CYS A 76 0.78 7.30 -2.09
C CYS A 76 0.96 8.54 -2.97
N PRO A 77 0.31 8.60 -4.15
CA PRO A 77 0.19 9.85 -4.89
C PRO A 77 -0.47 10.90 -3.99
N ALA A 78 0.04 12.13 -4.00
CA ALA A 78 -0.66 13.23 -3.35
C ALA A 78 -1.98 13.45 -4.08
N ASP A 79 -3.10 13.52 -3.35
CA ASP A 79 -4.38 13.91 -3.92
C ASP A 79 -4.24 15.34 -4.47
N GLU A 80 -4.32 15.51 -5.79
CA GLU A 80 -4.44 16.82 -6.46
C GLU A 80 -5.83 17.47 -6.21
N GLY A 81 -6.54 17.07 -5.14
CA GLY A 81 -7.95 17.38 -4.88
C GLY A 81 -8.21 18.45 -3.82
N THR A 82 -7.21 18.87 -3.04
CA THR A 82 -7.33 20.09 -2.23
C THR A 82 -7.02 21.27 -3.12
N ALA A 83 -7.98 22.17 -3.31
CA ALA A 83 -7.79 23.47 -3.94
C ALA A 83 -6.76 24.26 -3.12
N ILE A 84 -5.48 24.09 -3.44
CA ILE A 84 -4.38 24.86 -2.89
C ILE A 84 -4.34 26.18 -3.66
N ASP A 85 -4.28 27.28 -2.91
CA ASP A 85 -4.11 28.62 -3.43
C ASP A 85 -2.99 28.65 -4.50
N PRO A 86 -3.16 29.37 -5.62
CA PRO A 86 -2.18 29.40 -6.72
C PRO A 86 -0.78 29.95 -6.35
N GLU A 87 -0.54 30.27 -5.08
CA GLU A 87 0.74 30.78 -4.55
C GLU A 87 1.70 29.67 -4.07
N GLU A 88 1.24 28.46 -3.77
CA GLU A 88 2.08 27.32 -3.32
C GLU A 88 2.57 26.40 -4.45
N ALA A 89 2.25 26.70 -5.71
CA ALA A 89 2.57 25.88 -6.89
C ALA A 89 4.07 25.77 -7.26
N ASN A 90 4.99 26.25 -6.41
CA ASN A 90 6.43 26.26 -6.66
C ASN A 90 7.25 25.29 -5.81
N GLN A 91 6.62 24.46 -4.97
CA GLN A 91 7.31 23.37 -4.26
C GLN A 91 6.93 22.01 -4.87
N PRO A 92 7.89 21.14 -5.21
CA PRO A 92 7.57 19.77 -5.57
C PRO A 92 6.93 19.09 -4.36
N SER A 93 5.64 18.75 -4.46
CA SER A 93 4.95 17.97 -3.44
C SER A 93 5.66 16.62 -3.34
N SER A 94 6.35 16.38 -2.23
CA SER A 94 6.93 15.07 -1.97
C SER A 94 5.79 14.05 -1.86
N PRO A 95 5.93 12.85 -2.46
CA PRO A 95 4.89 11.82 -2.36
C PRO A 95 4.62 11.53 -0.87
N SER A 96 3.34 11.51 -0.49
CA SER A 96 2.96 11.22 0.88
C SER A 96 3.25 9.75 1.18
N SER A 97 4.00 9.47 2.23
CA SER A 97 4.29 8.09 2.65
C SER A 97 3.20 7.59 3.57
N LEU A 98 2.47 6.56 3.15
CA LEU A 98 1.49 5.85 3.97
C LEU A 98 2.18 4.71 4.72
N VAL A 99 2.18 4.81 6.04
CA VAL A 99 2.66 3.75 6.93
C VAL A 99 1.46 3.01 7.52
N LEU A 100 1.44 1.68 7.38
CA LEU A 100 0.40 0.81 7.91
C LEU A 100 1.01 -0.28 8.79
N TYR A 101 0.30 -0.67 9.84
CA TYR A 101 0.70 -1.74 10.75
C TYR A 101 -0.45 -2.73 10.97
N ASN A 102 -0.12 -3.95 11.40
CA ASN A 102 -1.15 -4.94 11.69
C ASN A 102 -2.01 -4.51 12.89
N LYS A 103 -3.33 -4.64 12.74
CA LYS A 103 -4.24 -4.53 13.88
C LYS A 103 -4.03 -5.71 14.82
N LEU A 104 -3.93 -5.43 16.12
CA LEU A 104 -3.82 -6.47 17.13
C LEU A 104 -5.17 -7.21 17.28
N PRO A 105 -5.18 -8.55 17.38
CA PRO A 105 -6.42 -9.28 17.60
C PRO A 105 -6.99 -8.95 18.97
N ARG A 106 -8.31 -9.03 19.08
CA ARG A 106 -9.01 -8.90 20.36
C ARG A 106 -9.32 -10.29 20.90
N TRP A 107 -9.24 -10.45 22.21
CA TRP A 107 -9.71 -11.67 22.87
C TRP A 107 -11.22 -11.79 22.72
N HIS A 108 -11.69 -12.97 22.31
CA HIS A 108 -13.10 -13.25 22.16
C HIS A 108 -13.55 -14.31 23.17
N GLU A 109 -14.21 -13.87 24.24
CA GLU A 109 -14.53 -14.70 25.41
C GLU A 109 -15.28 -15.99 25.05
N HIS A 110 -16.34 -15.92 24.23
CA HIS A 110 -17.13 -17.11 23.89
C HIS A 110 -16.38 -18.13 23.02
N LEU A 111 -15.41 -17.67 22.23
CA LEU A 111 -14.64 -18.54 21.33
C LEU A 111 -13.28 -18.94 21.94
N GLN A 112 -12.94 -18.36 23.11
CA GLN A 112 -11.67 -18.54 23.82
C GLN A 112 -10.46 -18.43 22.89
N CYS A 113 -10.48 -17.44 21.99
CA CYS A 113 -9.41 -17.23 21.01
C CYS A 113 -9.15 -15.75 20.73
N TRP A 114 -7.95 -15.45 20.23
CA TRP A 114 -7.59 -14.13 19.71
C TRP A 114 -8.07 -14.03 18.26
N CYS A 115 -8.99 -13.10 17.97
CA CYS A 115 -9.50 -12.92 16.61
C CYS A 115 -9.64 -11.43 16.23
N LEU A 116 -9.60 -11.16 14.94
CA LEU A 116 -9.97 -9.88 14.37
C LEU A 116 -11.46 -9.94 13.95
N ASN A 117 -12.13 -8.79 14.02
CA ASN A 117 -13.51 -8.67 13.56
C ASN A 117 -13.54 -8.30 12.07
N PHE A 118 -13.85 -9.27 11.22
CA PHE A 118 -13.97 -9.11 9.78
C PHE A 118 -15.40 -8.82 9.29
N HIS A 119 -16.36 -8.62 10.20
CA HIS A 119 -17.76 -8.29 9.86
C HIS A 119 -18.39 -9.28 8.87
N GLY A 120 -18.09 -10.58 9.01
CA GLY A 120 -18.58 -11.63 8.12
C GLY A 120 -17.88 -11.73 6.75
N ARG A 121 -16.87 -10.90 6.46
CA ARG A 121 -16.08 -10.99 5.22
C ARG A 121 -15.14 -12.19 5.19
N VAL A 122 -14.63 -12.60 6.35
CA VAL A 122 -13.68 -13.70 6.49
C VAL A 122 -14.32 -14.79 7.31
N MET A 123 -14.39 -15.99 6.76
CA MET A 123 -15.11 -17.13 7.35
C MET A 123 -14.20 -18.31 7.66
N VAL A 124 -13.03 -18.40 7.03
CA VAL A 124 -12.10 -19.53 7.18
C VAL A 124 -10.83 -19.10 7.89
N ALA A 125 -10.43 -19.84 8.92
CA ALA A 125 -9.20 -19.60 9.66
C ALA A 125 -7.96 -19.74 8.75
N SER A 126 -7.06 -18.76 8.81
CA SER A 126 -5.83 -18.73 8.01
C SER A 126 -4.84 -17.73 8.59
N VAL A 127 -3.54 -18.03 8.49
CA VAL A 127 -2.45 -17.09 8.82
C VAL A 127 -2.39 -15.88 7.88
N LYS A 128 -3.20 -15.89 6.81
CA LYS A 128 -3.34 -14.79 5.85
C LYS A 128 -4.48 -13.83 6.22
N ASN A 129 -5.21 -14.09 7.30
CA ASN A 129 -6.26 -13.20 7.75
C ASN A 129 -5.63 -12.04 8.54
N PHE A 130 -5.68 -10.83 8.00
CA PHE A 130 -5.13 -9.65 8.65
C PHE A 130 -5.91 -8.38 8.33
N GLN A 131 -5.79 -7.40 9.22
CA GLN A 131 -6.21 -6.02 9.01
C GLN A 131 -4.98 -5.14 9.19
N LEU A 132 -4.80 -4.16 8.30
CA LEU A 132 -3.82 -3.10 8.44
C LEU A 132 -4.51 -1.77 8.72
N ILE A 133 -3.91 -1.00 9.62
CA ILE A 133 -4.42 0.26 10.13
C ILE A 133 -3.36 1.36 9.95
N ALA A 134 -3.81 2.59 9.70
CA ALA A 134 -2.94 3.76 9.68
C ALA A 134 -2.82 4.36 11.09
N PRO A 135 -1.68 5.00 11.44
CA PRO A 135 -1.53 5.71 12.70
C PRO A 135 -2.59 6.82 12.86
N ALA A 136 -3.20 6.90 14.04
CA ALA A 136 -4.10 7.98 14.41
C ALA A 136 -3.37 9.33 14.33
N GLY A 137 -3.96 10.32 13.64
CA GLY A 137 -3.38 11.66 13.42
C GLY A 137 -3.20 12.04 11.95
N THR A 138 -3.52 11.15 11.01
CA THR A 138 -3.60 11.44 9.57
C THR A 138 -4.99 11.96 9.19
N GLY A 139 -5.35 13.16 9.66
CA GLY A 139 -6.24 14.04 8.86
C GLY A 139 -7.73 14.22 9.20
N GLU A 140 -8.29 13.75 10.31
CA GLU A 140 -9.69 14.05 10.67
C GLU A 140 -9.82 14.80 12.02
N PRO A 141 -10.40 16.02 12.07
CA PRO A 141 -10.52 16.84 13.30
C PRO A 141 -11.62 16.45 14.28
N TRP A 142 -12.39 15.39 14.04
CA TRP A 142 -13.59 15.08 14.85
C TRP A 142 -13.46 13.69 15.46
N GLY A 143 -13.34 13.68 16.79
CA GLY A 143 -12.77 12.56 17.52
C GLY A 143 -13.68 11.36 17.74
N VAL A 144 -13.03 10.20 17.91
CA VAL A 144 -13.07 9.37 19.11
C VAL A 144 -11.64 8.83 19.31
N GLN A 145 -11.13 8.82 20.56
CA GLN A 145 -9.77 8.40 20.91
C GLN A 145 -9.45 6.89 20.71
N ASP A 146 -10.20 6.17 19.87
CA ASP A 146 -10.05 4.72 19.62
C ASP A 146 -10.02 4.34 18.12
N ASP A 147 -9.93 5.33 17.21
CA ASP A 147 -10.15 5.13 15.77
C ASP A 147 -8.90 4.64 15.01
N GLU A 148 -8.48 3.40 15.30
CA GLU A 148 -7.62 2.64 14.37
C GLU A 148 -8.39 2.34 13.07
N THR A 149 -8.31 3.24 12.10
CA THR A 149 -8.99 3.09 10.81
C THR A 149 -8.36 1.95 10.02
N VAL A 150 -9.14 0.88 9.77
CA VAL A 150 -8.71 -0.24 8.91
C VAL A 150 -8.64 0.24 7.47
N ILE A 151 -7.42 0.32 6.94
CA ILE A 151 -7.14 0.74 5.56
C ILE A 151 -7.15 -0.45 4.61
N LEU A 152 -6.70 -1.63 5.07
CA LEU A 152 -6.69 -2.86 4.29
C LEU A 152 -7.17 -4.03 5.15
N GLN A 153 -8.14 -4.79 4.64
CA GLN A 153 -8.62 -6.02 5.24
C GLN A 153 -8.50 -7.14 4.22
N PHE A 154 -7.81 -8.21 4.61
CA PHE A 154 -7.62 -9.39 3.77
C PHE A 154 -7.89 -10.67 4.56
N GLY A 155 -8.55 -11.65 3.94
CA GLY A 155 -8.71 -12.95 4.56
C GLY A 155 -9.47 -13.98 3.73
N LYS A 156 -9.42 -15.23 4.20
CA LYS A 156 -9.92 -16.41 3.49
C LYS A 156 -11.43 -16.57 3.66
N VAL A 157 -12.12 -16.83 2.55
CA VAL A 157 -13.56 -17.11 2.53
C VAL A 157 -13.82 -18.59 2.23
N GLU A 158 -13.09 -19.13 1.25
CA GLU A 158 -13.17 -20.54 0.84
C GLU A 158 -11.77 -21.00 0.39
N ASP A 159 -11.66 -22.24 -0.06
CA ASP A 159 -10.40 -22.76 -0.61
C ASP A 159 -9.97 -21.95 -1.84
N ASP A 160 -8.76 -21.40 -1.76
CA ASP A 160 -8.17 -20.49 -2.74
C ASP A 160 -9.00 -19.22 -3.07
N VAL A 161 -10.01 -18.90 -2.26
CA VAL A 161 -10.84 -17.69 -2.38
C VAL A 161 -10.64 -16.77 -1.18
N PHE A 162 -10.33 -15.51 -1.46
CA PHE A 162 -10.02 -14.49 -0.44
C PHE A 162 -10.77 -13.19 -0.75
N THR A 163 -11.16 -12.47 0.30
CA THR A 163 -11.69 -11.10 0.20
C THR A 163 -10.59 -10.09 0.45
N MET A 164 -10.63 -8.97 -0.27
CA MET A 164 -9.76 -7.82 -0.08
C MET A 164 -10.62 -6.54 -0.07
N ASP A 165 -10.80 -5.93 1.10
CA ASP A 165 -11.42 -4.61 1.24
C ASP A 165 -10.30 -3.59 1.49
N TYR A 166 -10.29 -2.46 0.76
CA TYR A 166 -9.29 -1.39 0.92
C TYR A 166 -9.93 -0.01 0.94
N ARG A 167 -9.25 0.98 1.52
CA ARG A 167 -9.68 2.38 1.59
C ARG A 167 -8.58 3.32 1.12
N GLN A 168 -8.98 4.52 0.69
CA GLN A 168 -8.05 5.62 0.44
C GLN A 168 -7.20 5.88 1.69
N PRO A 169 -5.92 6.28 1.54
CA PRO A 169 -5.24 6.62 0.29
C PRO A 169 -4.59 5.41 -0.43
N LEU A 170 -4.90 4.18 -0.02
CA LEU A 170 -4.35 2.97 -0.63
C LEU A 170 -5.09 2.66 -1.94
N SER A 171 -4.36 2.48 -3.04
CA SER A 171 -4.92 2.01 -4.31
C SER A 171 -5.17 0.50 -4.32
N ALA A 172 -6.06 0.02 -5.20
CA ALA A 172 -6.27 -1.41 -5.43
C ALA A 172 -4.97 -2.16 -5.76
N PHE A 173 -4.09 -1.53 -6.55
CA PHE A 173 -2.81 -2.09 -6.94
C PHE A 173 -1.90 -2.31 -5.73
N GLN A 174 -1.73 -1.28 -4.89
CA GLN A 174 -0.91 -1.37 -3.68
C GLN A 174 -1.51 -2.39 -2.70
N ALA A 175 -2.83 -2.35 -2.48
CA ALA A 175 -3.55 -3.31 -1.65
C ALA A 175 -3.30 -4.76 -2.10
N PHE A 176 -3.44 -5.03 -3.40
CA PHE A 176 -3.21 -6.35 -3.98
C PHE A 176 -1.75 -6.80 -3.82
N ALA A 177 -0.79 -5.90 -4.09
CA ALA A 177 0.62 -6.18 -3.92
C ALA A 177 0.96 -6.58 -2.47
N ILE A 178 0.43 -5.84 -1.49
CA ILE A 178 0.58 -6.15 -0.06
C ILE A 178 0.00 -7.54 0.23
N CYS A 179 -1.21 -7.84 -0.22
CA CYS A 179 -1.87 -9.12 0.02
C CYS A 179 -1.05 -10.30 -0.54
N LEU A 180 -0.45 -10.15 -1.72
CA LEU A 180 0.40 -11.19 -2.31
C LEU A 180 1.64 -11.51 -1.49
N THR A 181 2.18 -10.57 -0.71
CA THR A 181 3.31 -10.84 0.21
C THR A 181 2.95 -11.83 1.33
N SER A 182 1.65 -12.06 1.57
CA SER A 182 1.16 -13.06 2.53
C SER A 182 1.21 -14.48 1.96
N PHE A 183 1.35 -14.64 0.64
CA PHE A 183 1.46 -15.91 -0.05
C PHE A 183 2.93 -16.33 -0.19
N GLY A 184 3.27 -17.50 0.37
CA GLY A 184 4.61 -18.08 0.35
C GLY A 184 5.04 -18.61 1.71
N SER A 185 5.73 -19.74 1.73
CA SER A 185 6.35 -20.30 2.93
C SER A 185 7.46 -19.38 3.43
N LYS A 186 7.30 -18.74 4.58
CA LYS A 186 8.33 -17.92 5.20
C LYS A 186 9.19 -18.84 6.05
N LEU A 187 10.47 -19.01 5.70
CA LEU A 187 11.33 -20.06 6.26
C LEU A 187 11.54 -19.96 7.77
N ALA A 188 11.38 -18.79 8.39
CA ALA A 188 11.53 -18.63 9.85
C ALA A 188 10.19 -18.54 10.60
N CYS A 189 9.12 -19.05 9.99
CA CYS A 189 7.75 -18.79 10.40
C CYS A 189 6.89 -20.06 10.48
N GLU A 190 7.51 -21.23 10.40
CA GLU A 190 6.94 -22.55 10.76
C GLU A 190 7.11 -22.85 12.25
#